data_AF-A0A1Z5J1B7-F1
#
_entry.id   AF-A0A1Z5J1B7-F1
#
_cell.length_a   1.000
_cell.length_b   1.000
_cell.length_c   1.000
_cell.angle_alpha   90.00
_cell.angle_beta   90.00
_cell.angle_gamma   90.00
#
_symmetry.space_group_name_H-M   'P 1'
#
loop_
_entity.id
_entity.type
_entity.pdbx_description
1 polymer ?
#
loop_
_entity_poly.entity_id
_entity_poly.type
_entity_poly.pdbx_seq_one_letter_code
_entity_poly.pdbx_strand_id
1 'polypeptide(L)'
;MVKLVAIAGSIGEQSYNRMLLEFIRDHFKKTVDIEILDINDVPMFNEDEDHNDNPVVHELARKISGANGVILATPEHNHTVPAAMKNIIEWLSNNVHPLDGKAVWIVGASYHTQGSSRAQLHLKQILESPGVNAYVMPGNEFLLSNAKEAFDADGNLKDARTVSFLESVLKKFLTFMKVIEMMDAPDPKNAHEEDMDSKHPVNTTVQDVDMTDPEWVEKAAEKTHAASGGDYVKLDRGLLTVDQLNYFLNSMAGELTFADDNNQFIYYNHNADGAHMLAGRTPDQVGDPLSAVHPDRVVEHVKQVLYALRTGESDVVSMPAQTGPNQHVMHYYRAMRDENRRYRGVNELVIDIMPILKYYLAATGQKLVKDPDAVPMSPITGLDAVTGASAHSTPATDATSGASASKSAEKPVEKPATDATSGASESSSEAAPAAAEEPVDTDALTGASEETTTDYTATEDSAPAKQPEVKPEPEATDTDATTGASQS
;
A
#
# COMPACT_ATOMS: atom_id res chain seq x y z
N MET A 1 -1.42 1.69 11.69
CA MET A 1 -0.22 2.51 11.96
C MET A 1 0.95 1.80 11.30
N VAL A 2 1.92 2.53 10.74
CA VAL A 2 3.10 1.92 10.10
C VAL A 2 3.91 1.19 11.18
N LYS A 3 4.19 -0.10 10.95
CA LYS A 3 4.98 -0.93 11.88
C LYS A 3 6.45 -0.92 11.44
N LEU A 4 7.33 -0.54 12.34
CA LEU A 4 8.78 -0.57 12.17
C LEU A 4 9.39 -1.50 13.19
N VAL A 5 10.49 -2.14 12.83
CA VAL A 5 11.38 -2.79 13.79
C VAL A 5 12.68 -2.02 13.87
N ALA A 6 13.28 -1.98 15.05
CA ALA A 6 14.53 -1.27 15.28
C ALA A 6 15.57 -2.17 15.96
N ILE A 7 16.82 -2.13 15.52
CA ILE A 7 17.93 -2.90 16.08
C ILE A 7 19.07 -1.95 16.45
N ALA A 8 19.54 -2.05 17.69
CA ALA A 8 20.79 -1.41 18.09
C ALA A 8 21.97 -2.34 17.79
N GLY A 9 22.98 -1.86 17.08
CA GLY A 9 24.21 -2.58 16.74
C GLY A 9 25.17 -2.79 17.90
N SER A 10 24.66 -2.92 19.13
CA SER A 10 25.44 -3.09 20.35
C SER A 10 24.72 -4.01 21.33
N ILE A 11 25.46 -4.97 21.89
CA ILE A 11 25.01 -5.90 22.93
C ILE A 11 25.45 -5.48 24.34
N GLY A 12 26.04 -4.29 24.48
CA GLY A 12 26.41 -3.77 25.79
C GLY A 12 25.19 -3.38 26.62
N GLU A 13 25.27 -3.52 27.95
CA GLU A 13 24.22 -3.09 28.88
C GLU A 13 23.88 -1.60 28.68
N GLN A 14 24.92 -0.76 28.55
CA GLN A 14 24.77 0.67 28.27
C GLN A 14 25.04 0.94 26.79
N SER A 15 23.99 1.29 26.05
CA SER A 15 24.07 1.62 24.62
C SER A 15 23.32 2.92 24.33
N TYR A 16 24.06 3.97 23.94
CA TYR A 16 23.46 5.21 23.46
C TYR A 16 22.67 5.02 22.15
N ASN A 17 22.97 3.98 21.39
CA ASN A 17 22.21 3.63 20.19
C ASN A 17 20.87 2.99 20.56
N ARG A 18 20.82 2.18 21.63
CA ARG A 18 19.56 1.68 22.19
C ARG A 18 18.74 2.83 22.77
N MET A 19 19.36 3.71 23.55
CA MET A 19 18.72 4.92 24.09
C MET A 19 18.17 5.84 22.99
N LEU A 20 18.90 6.00 21.87
CA LEU A 20 18.40 6.73 20.71
C LEU A 20 17.15 6.08 20.10
N LEU A 21 17.13 4.75 19.97
CA LEU A 21 15.96 4.01 19.46
C LEU A 21 14.76 4.09 20.41
N GLU A 22 14.99 4.02 21.72
CA GLU A 22 13.96 4.20 22.75
C GLU A 22 13.34 5.60 22.66
N PHE A 23 14.18 6.64 22.53
CA PHE A 23 13.71 8.00 22.29
C PHE A 23 12.87 8.10 21.00
N ILE A 24 13.35 7.53 19.88
CA ILE A 24 12.60 7.52 18.60
C ILE A 24 11.24 6.83 18.80
N ARG A 25 11.20 5.64 19.40
CA ARG A 25 9.94 4.92 19.68
C ARG A 25 8.97 5.80 20.47
N ASP A 26 9.43 6.37 21.58
CA ASP A 26 8.54 7.06 22.52
C ASP A 26 8.08 8.43 22.00
N HIS A 27 8.97 9.16 21.31
CA HIS A 27 8.66 10.45 20.68
C HIS A 27 7.68 10.28 19.51
N PHE A 28 7.82 9.20 18.73
CA PHE A 28 7.02 8.99 17.51
C PHE A 28 5.86 7.99 17.65
N LYS A 29 5.53 7.52 18.88
CA LYS A 29 4.47 6.52 19.15
C LYS A 29 3.06 6.85 18.63
N LYS A 30 2.79 8.11 18.30
CA LYS A 30 1.51 8.54 17.69
C LYS A 30 1.51 8.43 16.16
N THR A 31 2.67 8.29 15.55
CA THR A 31 2.89 8.31 14.10
C THR A 31 3.25 6.91 13.59
N VAL A 32 4.13 6.21 14.30
CA VAL A 32 4.63 4.87 13.95
C VAL A 32 4.63 3.98 15.19
N ASP A 33 4.45 2.68 14.96
CA ASP A 33 4.63 1.65 15.97
C ASP A 33 6.04 1.06 15.79
N ILE A 34 6.89 1.14 16.81
CA ILE A 34 8.29 0.70 16.75
C ILE A 34 8.54 -0.39 17.79
N GLU A 35 8.87 -1.59 17.32
CA GLU A 35 9.35 -2.69 18.15
C GLU A 35 10.89 -2.70 18.13
N ILE A 36 11.53 -2.52 19.29
CA ILE A 36 13.00 -2.62 19.40
C ILE A 36 13.35 -4.08 19.66
N LEU A 37 14.12 -4.68 18.75
CA LEU A 37 14.54 -6.07 18.82
C LEU A 37 15.89 -6.19 19.53
N ASP A 38 16.00 -7.15 20.43
CA ASP A 38 17.25 -7.50 21.09
C ASP A 38 18.04 -8.51 20.25
N ILE A 39 19.36 -8.37 20.27
CA ILE A 39 20.32 -9.20 19.54
C ILE A 39 21.33 -9.88 20.47
N ASN A 40 21.19 -9.73 21.80
CA ASN A 40 22.09 -10.27 22.80
C ASN A 40 22.24 -11.80 22.74
N ASP A 41 21.16 -12.52 22.42
CA ASP A 41 21.13 -13.98 22.40
C ASP A 41 21.44 -14.59 21.02
N VAL A 42 21.84 -13.76 20.04
CA VAL A 42 22.22 -14.28 18.72
C VAL A 42 23.65 -14.81 18.76
N PRO A 43 23.88 -16.10 18.46
CA PRO A 43 25.22 -16.67 18.45
C PRO A 43 26.10 -16.04 17.37
N MET A 44 27.41 -16.17 17.53
CA MET A 44 28.34 -15.80 16.46
C MET A 44 28.08 -16.68 15.24
N PHE A 45 27.96 -16.05 14.07
CA PHE A 45 27.75 -16.73 12.81
C PHE A 45 28.96 -17.59 12.47
N ASN A 46 28.69 -18.82 12.02
CA ASN A 46 29.69 -19.79 11.60
C ASN A 46 29.14 -20.57 10.40
N GLU A 47 29.72 -20.38 9.22
CA GLU A 47 29.21 -20.95 7.96
C GLU A 47 29.04 -22.48 8.00
N ASP A 48 29.86 -23.19 8.78
CA ASP A 48 29.86 -24.66 8.88
C ASP A 48 28.68 -25.25 9.70
N GLU A 49 27.92 -24.45 10.44
CA GLU A 49 26.83 -24.91 11.31
C GLU A 49 25.50 -25.12 10.55
N ASP A 50 24.58 -25.91 11.12
CA ASP A 50 23.22 -26.01 10.59
C ASP A 50 22.38 -24.80 11.07
N HIS A 51 22.04 -23.95 10.12
CA HIS A 51 21.37 -22.67 10.37
C HIS A 51 19.85 -22.75 10.35
N ASN A 52 19.26 -23.91 10.04
CA ASN A 52 17.82 -24.04 9.80
C ASN A 52 16.95 -23.92 11.06
N ASP A 53 17.49 -24.20 12.25
CA ASP A 53 16.71 -24.35 13.48
C ASP A 53 17.06 -23.33 14.58
N ASN A 54 17.63 -22.16 14.26
CA ASN A 54 17.93 -21.14 15.27
C ASN A 54 16.67 -20.32 15.63
N PRO A 55 16.01 -20.55 16.79
CA PRO A 55 14.72 -19.93 17.09
C PRO A 55 14.82 -18.41 17.25
N VAL A 56 15.96 -17.89 17.74
CA VAL A 56 16.17 -16.45 17.95
C VAL A 56 16.27 -15.76 16.58
N VAL A 57 17.02 -16.33 15.64
CA VAL A 57 17.18 -15.78 14.29
C VAL A 57 15.85 -15.85 13.52
N HIS A 58 15.10 -16.94 13.64
CA HIS A 58 13.78 -17.05 13.01
C HIS A 58 12.76 -16.08 13.62
N GLU A 59 12.81 -15.82 14.92
CA GLU A 59 11.98 -14.80 15.54
C GLU A 59 12.31 -13.40 14.99
N LEU A 60 13.60 -13.03 14.95
CA LEU A 60 14.05 -11.78 14.36
C LEU A 60 13.59 -11.66 12.90
N ALA A 61 13.81 -12.71 12.09
CA ALA A 61 13.42 -12.72 10.70
C ALA A 61 11.92 -12.53 10.51
N ARG A 62 11.08 -13.26 11.25
CA ARG A 62 9.61 -13.08 11.20
C ARG A 62 9.19 -11.65 11.56
N LYS A 63 9.77 -11.07 12.61
CA LYS A 63 9.45 -9.70 13.03
C LYS A 63 9.87 -8.67 11.99
N ILE A 64 11.05 -8.83 11.39
CA ILE A 64 11.54 -7.96 10.31
C ILE A 64 10.68 -8.11 9.06
N SER A 65 10.39 -9.34 8.63
CA SER A 65 9.53 -9.59 7.46
C SER A 65 8.13 -9.00 7.64
N GLY A 66 7.55 -9.09 8.84
CA GLY A 66 6.24 -8.53 9.18
C GLY A 66 6.22 -7.01 9.41
N ALA A 67 7.36 -6.32 9.33
CA ALA A 67 7.43 -4.87 9.44
C ALA A 67 7.40 -4.18 8.06
N ASN A 68 6.93 -2.92 8.02
CA ASN A 68 6.98 -2.07 6.84
C ASN A 68 8.40 -1.57 6.53
N GLY A 69 9.24 -1.43 7.57
CA GLY A 69 10.62 -0.97 7.43
C GLY A 69 11.44 -1.24 8.69
N VAL A 70 12.75 -1.05 8.55
CA VAL A 70 13.74 -1.35 9.60
C VAL A 70 14.53 -0.10 9.95
N ILE A 71 14.78 0.14 11.24
CA ILE A 71 15.71 1.14 11.73
C ILE A 71 16.95 0.43 12.29
N LEU A 72 18.13 0.74 11.78
CA LEU A 72 19.39 0.21 12.29
C LEU A 72 20.19 1.32 12.96
N ALA A 73 20.32 1.25 14.28
CA ALA A 73 21.14 2.18 15.05
C ALA A 73 22.56 1.63 15.24
N THR A 74 23.53 2.12 14.48
CA THR A 74 24.91 1.61 14.54
C THR A 74 25.83 2.53 15.36
N PRO A 75 26.48 2.01 16.42
CA PRO A 75 27.71 2.61 16.93
C PRO A 75 28.80 2.62 15.85
N GLU A 76 29.92 3.29 16.14
CA GLU A 76 31.14 3.19 15.33
C GLU A 76 32.29 2.65 16.17
N HIS A 77 32.83 1.50 15.77
CA HIS A 77 33.96 0.85 16.43
C HIS A 77 35.13 0.86 15.46
N ASN A 78 36.25 1.50 15.80
CA ASN A 78 37.46 1.55 14.97
C ASN A 78 37.18 1.95 13.51
N HIS A 79 36.37 2.99 13.31
CA HIS A 79 35.96 3.52 12.00
C HIS A 79 35.07 2.58 11.17
N THR A 80 34.41 1.59 11.77
CA THR A 80 33.56 0.64 11.06
C THR A 80 32.34 0.20 11.88
N VAL A 81 31.47 -0.60 11.24
CA VAL A 81 30.34 -1.28 11.87
C VAL A 81 30.81 -2.20 13.00
N PRO A 82 30.08 -2.28 14.13
CA PRO A 82 30.43 -3.20 15.21
C PRO A 82 30.28 -4.67 14.80
N ALA A 83 31.05 -5.54 15.46
CA ALA A 83 30.99 -6.98 15.24
C ALA A 83 29.55 -7.54 15.42
N ALA A 84 28.82 -7.09 16.45
CA ALA A 84 27.44 -7.50 16.68
C ALA A 84 26.50 -7.14 15.51
N MET A 85 26.64 -5.93 14.94
CA MET A 85 25.84 -5.53 13.79
C MET A 85 26.15 -6.40 12.56
N LYS A 86 27.44 -6.63 12.26
CA LYS A 86 27.81 -7.47 11.13
C LYS A 86 27.34 -8.91 11.32
N ASN A 87 27.48 -9.46 12.53
CA ASN A 87 27.06 -10.81 12.88
C ASN A 87 25.57 -11.06 12.61
N ILE A 88 24.72 -10.12 13.01
CA ILE A 88 23.28 -10.21 12.76
C ILE A 88 22.98 -10.19 11.27
N ILE A 89 23.68 -9.37 10.50
CA ILE A 89 23.49 -9.34 9.05
C ILE A 89 23.87 -10.67 8.41
N GLU A 90 24.96 -11.33 8.83
CA GLU A 90 25.31 -12.66 8.29
C GLU A 90 24.18 -13.68 8.48
N TRP A 91 23.59 -13.71 9.67
CA TRP A 91 22.44 -14.58 9.96
C TRP A 91 21.22 -14.25 9.10
N LEU A 92 20.94 -12.95 8.91
CA LEU A 92 19.79 -12.45 8.16
C LEU A 92 20.02 -12.38 6.64
N SER A 93 21.14 -12.92 6.15
CA SER A 93 21.44 -13.01 4.72
C SER A 93 21.91 -14.41 4.29
N ASN A 94 21.76 -15.42 5.14
CA ASN A 94 22.15 -16.80 4.85
C ASN A 94 20.94 -17.68 4.49
N ASN A 95 20.29 -18.31 5.47
CA ASN A 95 19.11 -19.16 5.21
C ASN A 95 17.79 -18.39 5.21
N VAL A 96 17.78 -17.18 5.77
CA VAL A 96 16.64 -16.28 5.79
C VAL A 96 17.09 -14.94 5.20
N HIS A 97 16.19 -14.26 4.48
CA HIS A 97 16.46 -12.97 3.83
C HIS A 97 15.41 -11.92 4.16
N PRO A 98 15.13 -11.64 5.45
CA PRO A 98 14.06 -10.73 5.83
C PRO A 98 14.35 -9.27 5.47
N LEU A 99 15.59 -8.92 5.11
CA LEU A 99 16.02 -7.60 4.68
C LEU A 99 15.90 -7.37 3.16
N ASP A 100 15.66 -8.42 2.37
CA ASP A 100 15.50 -8.30 0.93
C ASP A 100 14.28 -7.44 0.59
N GLY A 101 14.48 -6.41 -0.24
CA GLY A 101 13.46 -5.43 -0.58
C GLY A 101 13.01 -4.54 0.59
N LYS A 102 13.60 -4.67 1.80
CA LYS A 102 13.18 -3.84 2.93
C LYS A 102 13.75 -2.44 2.85
N ALA A 103 12.89 -1.46 3.10
CA ALA A 103 13.30 -0.10 3.36
C ALA A 103 14.01 0.00 4.72
N VAL A 104 15.24 0.51 4.72
CA VAL A 104 16.09 0.63 5.92
C VAL A 104 16.47 2.08 6.17
N TRP A 105 16.31 2.52 7.42
CA TRP A 105 16.83 3.79 7.94
C TRP A 105 18.00 3.53 8.88
N ILE A 106 19.18 4.05 8.54
CA ILE A 106 20.34 4.01 9.41
C ILE A 106 20.37 5.26 10.29
N VAL A 107 20.53 5.07 11.59
CA VAL A 107 20.81 6.12 12.57
C VAL A 107 22.03 5.74 13.38
N GLY A 108 22.57 6.67 14.17
CA GLY A 108 23.63 6.30 15.08
C GLY A 108 24.03 7.41 16.02
N ALA A 109 24.53 6.98 17.17
CA ALA A 109 25.09 7.83 18.21
C ALA A 109 26.53 7.43 18.50
N SER A 110 27.42 8.42 18.62
CA SER A 110 28.82 8.18 19.00
C SER A 110 29.29 9.15 20.08
N TYR A 111 30.39 8.81 20.74
CA TYR A 111 30.97 9.65 21.81
C TYR A 111 31.53 10.99 21.31
N HIS A 112 31.74 11.14 20.01
CA HIS A 112 32.47 12.26 19.43
C HIS A 112 31.69 12.89 18.28
N THR A 113 32.24 13.96 17.72
CA THR A 113 31.59 14.87 16.77
C THR A 113 31.28 14.27 15.38
N GLN A 114 31.75 13.06 15.09
CA GLN A 114 31.49 12.41 13.80
C GLN A 114 30.17 11.63 13.78
N GLY A 115 29.55 11.39 14.94
CA GLY A 115 28.20 10.83 15.01
C GLY A 115 28.00 9.52 14.25
N SER A 116 28.99 8.62 14.25
CA SER A 116 29.01 7.31 13.55
C SER A 116 29.07 7.33 12.01
N SER A 117 29.44 8.46 11.40
CA SER A 117 29.37 8.65 9.95
C SER A 117 30.07 7.56 9.11
N ARG A 118 31.23 7.04 9.55
CA ARG A 118 31.95 6.01 8.79
C ARG A 118 31.29 4.64 8.94
N ALA A 119 30.82 4.32 10.13
CA ALA A 119 30.06 3.09 10.35
C ALA A 119 28.75 3.07 9.55
N GLN A 120 28.03 4.20 9.49
CA GLN A 120 26.79 4.27 8.69
C GLN A 120 27.06 4.08 7.19
N LEU A 121 28.13 4.70 6.66
CA LEU A 121 28.50 4.53 5.26
C LEU A 121 28.90 3.08 4.95
N HIS A 122 29.68 2.44 5.82
CA HIS A 122 30.06 1.05 5.64
C HIS A 122 28.87 0.09 5.80
N LEU A 123 27.98 0.36 6.77
CA LEU A 123 26.74 -0.40 6.95
C LEU A 123 25.86 -0.32 5.70
N LYS A 124 25.71 0.87 5.12
CA LYS A 124 24.97 1.05 3.87
C LYS A 124 25.53 0.17 2.75
N GLN A 125 26.85 0.17 2.56
CA GLN A 125 27.50 -0.68 1.55
C GLN A 125 27.24 -2.18 1.79
N ILE A 126 27.23 -2.63 3.05
CA ILE A 126 26.92 -4.03 3.41
C ILE A 126 25.46 -4.36 3.07
N LEU A 127 24.52 -3.49 3.45
CA LEU A 127 23.09 -3.70 3.27
C LEU A 127 22.66 -3.73 1.79
N GLU A 128 23.34 -2.96 0.94
CA GLU A 128 23.10 -2.90 -0.50
C GLU A 128 23.78 -4.05 -1.27
N SER A 129 24.53 -4.93 -0.60
CA SER A 129 25.24 -6.03 -1.25
C SER A 129 24.29 -7.15 -1.73
N PRO A 130 24.64 -7.86 -2.83
CA PRO A 130 23.86 -9.00 -3.28
C PRO A 130 23.70 -10.05 -2.17
N GLY A 131 22.46 -10.47 -1.94
CA GLY A 131 22.10 -11.43 -0.89
C GLY A 131 21.54 -10.79 0.39
N VAL A 132 21.82 -9.50 0.60
CA VAL A 132 21.09 -8.68 1.60
C VAL A 132 19.99 -7.86 0.93
N ASN A 133 20.30 -7.19 -0.19
CA ASN A 133 19.35 -6.49 -1.07
C ASN A 133 18.41 -5.49 -0.37
N ALA A 134 18.86 -4.85 0.70
CA ALA A 134 18.02 -3.87 1.40
C ALA A 134 18.03 -2.52 0.68
N TYR A 135 16.88 -1.84 0.66
CA TYR A 135 16.76 -0.47 0.17
C TYR A 135 17.09 0.53 1.28
N VAL A 136 18.32 1.03 1.31
CA VAL A 136 18.76 2.00 2.33
C VAL A 136 18.40 3.42 1.93
N MET A 137 17.72 4.18 2.82
CA MET A 137 17.32 5.57 2.53
C MET A 137 18.56 6.46 2.28
N PRO A 138 18.70 7.11 1.10
CA PRO A 138 19.87 7.95 0.80
C PRO A 138 19.75 9.38 1.33
N GLY A 139 20.89 10.01 1.65
CA GLY A 139 21.04 11.47 1.81
C GLY A 139 20.31 12.09 3.00
N ASN A 140 19.95 11.28 4.00
CA ASN A 140 19.20 11.68 5.18
C ASN A 140 19.76 11.02 6.45
N GLU A 141 21.08 11.04 6.57
CA GLU A 141 21.80 10.45 7.69
C GLU A 141 21.47 11.16 9.00
N PHE A 142 21.22 10.39 10.07
CA PHE A 142 21.10 10.93 11.42
C PHE A 142 22.34 10.58 12.24
N LEU A 143 23.22 11.56 12.38
CA LEU A 143 24.55 11.43 12.98
C LEU A 143 24.61 12.11 14.35
N LEU A 144 24.20 11.42 15.41
CA LEU A 144 24.18 12.00 16.75
C LEU A 144 25.59 12.05 17.36
N SER A 145 26.09 13.27 17.50
CA SER A 145 27.39 13.57 18.11
C SER A 145 27.33 13.66 19.64
N ASN A 146 28.47 13.42 20.30
CA ASN A 146 28.65 13.65 21.74
C ASN A 146 27.54 13.01 22.60
N ALA A 147 27.30 11.72 22.38
CA ALA A 147 26.14 11.03 22.93
C ALA A 147 26.04 11.07 24.47
N LYS A 148 27.17 11.18 25.17
CA LYS A 148 27.21 11.28 26.64
C LYS A 148 26.51 12.53 27.15
N GLU A 149 26.54 13.60 26.36
CA GLU A 149 25.95 14.89 26.67
C GLU A 149 24.67 15.15 25.87
N ALA A 150 24.24 14.26 24.97
CA ALA A 150 23.08 14.49 24.11
C ALA A 150 21.75 14.25 24.83
N PHE A 151 21.73 13.32 25.78
CA PHE A 151 20.53 12.89 26.49
C PHE A 151 20.40 13.54 27.88
N ASP A 152 19.17 13.64 28.38
CA ASP A 152 18.86 13.94 29.78
C ASP A 152 18.77 12.65 30.63
N ALA A 153 18.34 12.79 31.89
CA ALA A 153 18.25 11.67 32.83
C ALA A 153 17.14 10.67 32.47
N ASP A 154 16.14 11.09 31.69
CA ASP A 154 15.01 10.28 31.26
C ASP A 154 15.25 9.64 29.88
N GLY A 155 16.45 9.82 29.30
CA GLY A 155 16.81 9.30 27.99
C GLY A 155 16.30 10.14 26.82
N ASN A 156 15.85 11.38 27.05
CA ASN A 156 15.38 12.26 25.98
C ASN A 156 16.51 13.11 25.39
N LEU A 157 16.42 13.39 24.08
CA LEU A 157 17.33 14.34 23.44
C LEU A 157 17.08 15.77 23.94
N LYS A 158 18.14 16.44 24.39
CA LYS A 158 18.05 17.79 24.99
C LYS A 158 17.91 18.92 23.96
N ASP A 159 18.51 18.77 22.79
CA ASP A 159 18.55 19.83 21.77
C ASP A 159 17.32 19.76 20.84
N ALA A 160 16.43 20.75 20.97
CA ALA A 160 15.20 20.82 20.20
C ALA A 160 15.42 20.87 18.67
N ARG A 161 16.56 21.41 18.20
CA ARG A 161 16.91 21.42 16.78
C ARG A 161 17.24 20.01 16.28
N THR A 162 17.98 19.24 17.05
CA THR A 162 18.25 17.82 16.78
C THR A 162 16.95 17.02 16.72
N VAL A 163 16.02 17.25 17.66
CA VAL A 163 14.69 16.62 17.63
C VAL A 163 13.96 17.00 16.34
N SER A 164 13.88 18.29 16.01
CA SER A 164 13.21 18.76 14.79
C SER A 164 13.81 18.17 13.51
N PHE A 165 15.14 18.00 13.46
CA PHE A 165 15.81 17.35 12.35
C PHE A 165 15.42 15.86 12.27
N LEU A 166 15.43 15.14 13.39
CA LEU A 166 15.00 13.74 13.47
C LEU A 166 13.55 13.56 12.98
N GLU A 167 12.64 14.46 13.36
CA GLU A 167 11.25 14.46 12.86
C GLU A 167 11.19 14.62 11.34
N SER A 168 12.03 15.50 10.78
CA SER A 168 12.11 15.70 9.33
C SER A 168 12.63 14.44 8.62
N VAL A 169 13.61 13.75 9.21
CA VAL A 169 14.20 12.52 8.66
C VAL A 169 13.19 11.38 8.72
N LEU A 170 12.45 11.21 9.82
CA LEU A 170 11.38 10.20 9.90
C LEU A 170 10.33 10.44 8.80
N LYS A 171 9.86 11.68 8.61
CA LYS A 171 8.90 12.00 7.54
C LYS A 171 9.42 11.59 6.16
N LYS A 172 10.70 11.82 5.89
CA LYS A 172 11.34 11.39 4.63
C LYS A 172 11.45 9.87 4.55
N PHE A 173 11.75 9.18 5.64
CA PHE A 173 11.76 7.73 5.69
C PHE A 173 10.37 7.13 5.43
N LEU A 174 9.31 7.70 5.99
CA LEU A 174 7.93 7.32 5.68
C LEU A 174 7.61 7.48 4.19
N THR A 175 8.06 8.56 3.56
CA THR A 175 7.90 8.75 2.12
C THR A 175 8.74 7.75 1.32
N PHE A 176 9.98 7.50 1.73
CA PHE A 176 10.87 6.54 1.08
C PHE A 176 10.29 5.12 1.11
N MET A 177 9.75 4.67 2.25
CA MET A 177 9.03 3.39 2.33
C MET A 177 7.91 3.28 1.31
N LYS A 178 7.10 4.35 1.13
CA LYS A 178 6.04 4.35 0.12
C LYS A 178 6.58 4.18 -1.30
N VAL A 179 7.74 4.78 -1.60
CA VAL A 179 8.38 4.63 -2.92
C VAL A 179 8.87 3.21 -3.14
N ILE A 180 9.52 2.61 -2.14
CA ILE A 180 9.97 1.20 -2.22
C ILE A 180 8.79 0.25 -2.39
N GLU A 181 7.74 0.42 -1.59
CA GLU A 181 6.51 -0.39 -1.74
C GLU A 181 5.85 -0.22 -3.13
N MET A 182 5.95 0.96 -3.75
CA MET A 182 5.48 1.17 -5.13
C MET A 182 6.38 0.49 -6.17
N MET A 183 7.67 0.32 -5.89
CA MET A 183 8.59 -0.40 -6.78
C MET A 183 8.41 -1.92 -6.70
N ASP A 184 8.04 -2.42 -5.52
CA ASP A 184 7.86 -3.85 -5.25
C ASP A 184 6.44 -4.37 -5.55
N ALA A 185 5.46 -3.47 -5.77
CA ALA A 185 4.14 -3.88 -6.24
C ALA A 185 4.31 -4.55 -7.62
N PRO A 186 3.99 -5.84 -7.78
CA PRO A 186 4.00 -6.48 -9.09
C PRO A 186 2.75 -6.00 -9.83
N ASP A 187 2.73 -4.74 -10.23
CA ASP A 187 1.72 -4.27 -11.15
C ASP A 187 1.92 -5.06 -12.45
N PRO A 188 0.85 -5.67 -12.99
CA PRO A 188 0.93 -6.37 -14.24
C PRO A 188 1.45 -5.39 -15.31
N LYS A 189 2.31 -5.83 -16.21
CA LYS A 189 2.88 -4.92 -17.24
C LYS A 189 1.82 -4.42 -18.22
N ASN A 190 0.73 -5.14 -18.33
CA ASN A 190 -0.44 -4.86 -19.15
C ASN A 190 -1.62 -5.71 -18.66
N ALA A 191 -2.84 -5.38 -19.08
CA ALA A 191 -4.04 -6.08 -18.66
C ALA A 191 -4.00 -7.61 -18.87
N HIS A 192 -3.39 -8.12 -19.94
CA HIS A 192 -3.39 -9.57 -20.20
C HIS A 192 -2.59 -10.37 -19.16
N GLU A 193 -1.62 -9.70 -18.52
CA GLU A 193 -0.77 -10.25 -17.46
C GLU A 193 -1.41 -10.12 -16.05
N GLU A 194 -2.60 -9.51 -15.92
CA GLU A 194 -3.30 -9.47 -14.63
C GLU A 194 -3.60 -10.89 -14.13
N ASP A 195 -3.14 -11.19 -12.93
CA ASP A 195 -3.32 -12.51 -12.31
C ASP A 195 -4.73 -12.63 -11.72
N MET A 196 -5.51 -13.58 -12.23
CA MET A 196 -6.85 -13.86 -11.71
C MET A 196 -6.89 -15.05 -10.75
N ASP A 197 -5.76 -15.73 -10.52
CA ASP A 197 -5.69 -16.97 -9.74
C ASP A 197 -5.11 -16.75 -8.33
N SER A 198 -4.93 -15.50 -7.91
CA SER A 198 -4.44 -15.15 -6.56
C SER A 198 -3.08 -15.76 -6.19
N LYS A 199 -2.15 -15.81 -7.14
CA LYS A 199 -0.82 -16.44 -6.99
C LYS A 199 0.20 -15.59 -6.22
N HIS A 200 -0.13 -14.35 -5.88
CA HIS A 200 0.80 -13.40 -5.28
C HIS A 200 0.32 -12.96 -3.88
N PRO A 201 0.59 -13.77 -2.84
CA PRO A 201 0.15 -13.45 -1.47
C PRO A 201 0.49 -12.03 -1.05
N VAL A 202 -0.49 -11.38 -0.44
CA VAL A 202 -0.40 -10.02 0.12
C VAL A 202 -0.34 -10.08 1.64
N ASN A 203 -0.11 -8.94 2.28
CA ASN A 203 0.01 -8.87 3.75
C ASN A 203 -1.29 -9.25 4.50
N THR A 204 -2.42 -9.30 3.82
CA THR A 204 -3.73 -9.73 4.34
C THR A 204 -4.08 -11.16 3.95
N THR A 205 -3.26 -11.87 3.17
CA THR A 205 -3.54 -13.26 2.78
C THR A 205 -3.50 -14.17 4.00
N VAL A 206 -4.59 -14.91 4.21
CA VAL A 206 -4.70 -15.91 5.28
C VAL A 206 -3.89 -17.14 4.89
N GLN A 207 -2.76 -17.34 5.57
CA GLN A 207 -1.85 -18.45 5.32
C GLN A 207 -2.41 -19.77 5.85
N ASP A 208 -2.00 -20.89 5.24
CA ASP A 208 -2.35 -22.26 5.62
C ASP A 208 -3.85 -22.59 5.61
N VAL A 209 -4.66 -21.85 4.84
CA VAL A 209 -6.07 -22.16 4.57
C VAL A 209 -6.22 -22.23 3.05
N ASP A 210 -6.76 -23.34 2.53
CA ASP A 210 -7.03 -23.49 1.10
C ASP A 210 -8.10 -22.48 0.68
N MET A 211 -7.74 -21.57 -0.23
CA MET A 211 -8.63 -20.50 -0.68
C MET A 211 -9.91 -21.01 -1.33
N THR A 212 -9.91 -22.23 -1.88
CA THR A 212 -11.07 -22.83 -2.55
C THR A 212 -11.91 -23.71 -1.63
N ASP A 213 -11.64 -23.68 -0.33
CA ASP A 213 -12.40 -24.45 0.65
C ASP A 213 -13.81 -23.85 0.83
N PRO A 214 -14.90 -24.64 0.71
CA PRO A 214 -16.26 -24.12 0.85
C PRO A 214 -16.58 -23.60 2.26
N GLU A 215 -15.74 -23.91 3.27
CA GLU A 215 -15.78 -23.37 4.63
C GLU A 215 -14.61 -22.41 4.89
N TRP A 216 -14.10 -21.75 3.85
CA TRP A 216 -12.94 -20.86 3.95
C TRP A 216 -13.19 -19.75 4.97
N VAL A 217 -14.39 -19.16 5.02
CA VAL A 217 -14.73 -18.09 5.96
C VAL A 217 -14.54 -18.55 7.41
N GLU A 218 -15.06 -19.73 7.75
CA GLU A 218 -14.98 -20.30 9.09
C GLU A 218 -13.53 -20.65 9.45
N LYS A 219 -12.79 -21.29 8.55
CA LYS A 219 -11.38 -21.69 8.75
C LYS A 219 -10.45 -20.48 8.84
N ALA A 220 -10.66 -19.49 7.98
CA ALA A 220 -9.91 -18.24 8.00
C ALA A 220 -10.20 -17.43 9.26
N ALA A 221 -11.46 -17.38 9.70
CA ALA A 221 -11.85 -16.72 10.95
C ALA A 221 -11.18 -17.39 12.17
N GLU A 222 -11.16 -18.72 12.23
CA GLU A 222 -10.47 -19.46 13.30
C GLU A 222 -8.96 -19.19 13.27
N LYS A 223 -8.32 -19.28 12.09
CA LYS A 223 -6.88 -19.07 11.91
C LYS A 223 -6.43 -17.66 12.30
N THR A 224 -7.26 -16.66 12.05
CA THR A 224 -6.95 -15.25 12.30
C THR A 224 -7.47 -14.73 13.64
N HIS A 225 -8.20 -15.55 14.39
CA HIS A 225 -8.93 -15.13 15.60
C HIS A 225 -9.83 -13.92 15.33
N ALA A 226 -10.59 -13.98 14.23
CA ALA A 226 -11.46 -12.88 13.81
C ALA A 226 -12.53 -12.57 14.87
N ALA A 227 -12.77 -11.28 15.09
CA ALA A 227 -13.87 -10.80 15.93
C ALA A 227 -15.22 -11.26 15.35
N SER A 228 -16.18 -11.61 16.20
CA SER A 228 -17.50 -12.05 15.75
C SER A 228 -18.62 -11.68 16.72
N GLY A 229 -19.87 -11.73 16.25
CA GLY A 229 -21.05 -11.51 17.09
C GLY A 229 -21.05 -10.15 17.80
N GLY A 230 -21.01 -10.20 19.14
CA GLY A 230 -21.04 -9.03 20.02
C GLY A 230 -19.72 -8.28 20.18
N ASP A 231 -18.62 -8.76 19.59
CA ASP A 231 -17.32 -8.09 19.70
C ASP A 231 -17.32 -6.72 19.02
N TYR A 232 -16.72 -5.73 19.66
CA TYR A 232 -16.62 -4.37 19.11
C TYR A 232 -15.45 -4.24 18.13
N VAL A 233 -15.73 -3.64 16.98
CA VAL A 233 -14.75 -3.23 15.98
C VAL A 233 -14.73 -1.70 15.89
N LYS A 234 -13.54 -1.13 15.98
CA LYS A 234 -13.31 0.30 15.76
C LYS A 234 -13.04 0.56 14.28
N LEU A 235 -13.90 1.35 13.65
CA LEU A 235 -13.73 1.88 12.30
C LEU A 235 -13.12 3.29 12.36
N ASP A 236 -12.72 3.88 11.23
CA ASP A 236 -12.13 5.22 11.16
C ASP A 236 -12.91 6.25 12.02
N ARG A 237 -14.22 6.35 11.78
CA ARG A 237 -15.15 7.18 12.55
C ARG A 237 -16.38 6.40 13.02
N GLY A 238 -16.19 5.19 13.53
CA GLY A 238 -17.28 4.34 14.02
C GLY A 238 -16.84 3.33 15.07
N LEU A 239 -17.79 2.89 15.89
CA LEU A 239 -17.62 1.79 16.84
C LEU A 239 -18.91 0.97 16.82
N LEU A 240 -18.83 -0.25 16.30
CA LEU A 240 -19.97 -1.15 16.10
C LEU A 240 -19.59 -2.53 16.60
N THR A 241 -20.57 -3.32 17.04
CA THR A 241 -20.35 -4.77 17.13
C THR A 241 -20.27 -5.38 15.73
N VAL A 242 -19.67 -6.57 15.60
CA VAL A 242 -19.65 -7.29 14.32
C VAL A 242 -21.07 -7.55 13.80
N ASP A 243 -22.01 -7.92 14.67
CA ASP A 243 -23.42 -8.08 14.30
C ASP A 243 -24.03 -6.78 13.74
N GLN A 244 -23.77 -5.64 14.39
CA GLN A 244 -24.24 -4.35 13.90
C GLN A 244 -23.65 -3.98 12.53
N LEU A 245 -22.38 -4.32 12.31
CA LEU A 245 -21.73 -4.12 11.02
C LEU A 245 -22.35 -5.01 9.94
N ASN A 246 -22.66 -6.27 10.25
CA ASN A 246 -23.38 -7.18 9.35
C ASN A 246 -24.76 -6.64 8.98
N TYR A 247 -25.54 -6.18 9.97
CA TYR A 247 -26.87 -5.58 9.71
C TYR A 247 -26.76 -4.32 8.87
N PHE A 248 -25.78 -3.46 9.14
CA PHE A 248 -25.53 -2.27 8.36
C PHE A 248 -25.26 -2.61 6.88
N LEU A 249 -24.32 -3.51 6.60
CA LEU A 249 -23.94 -3.90 5.24
C LEU A 249 -25.06 -4.64 4.49
N ASN A 250 -25.82 -5.49 5.18
CA ASN A 250 -26.96 -6.20 4.59
C ASN A 250 -28.17 -5.28 4.32
N SER A 251 -28.26 -4.14 5.00
CA SER A 251 -29.34 -3.17 4.80
C SER A 251 -29.11 -2.18 3.65
N MET A 252 -27.94 -2.24 3.00
CA MET A 252 -27.61 -1.39 1.86
C MET A 252 -28.56 -1.63 0.68
N ALA A 253 -28.89 -0.57 -0.05
CA ALA A 253 -29.80 -0.64 -1.20
C ALA A 253 -29.25 -1.42 -2.41
N GLY A 254 -27.97 -1.81 -2.38
CA GLY A 254 -27.33 -2.60 -3.40
C GLY A 254 -26.50 -3.74 -2.79
N GLU A 255 -26.06 -4.64 -3.65
CA GLU A 255 -25.16 -5.73 -3.30
C GLU A 255 -23.72 -5.23 -3.37
N LEU A 256 -22.96 -5.58 -2.35
CA LEU A 256 -21.56 -5.22 -2.18
C LEU A 256 -20.74 -6.48 -2.29
N THR A 257 -19.67 -6.42 -3.09
CA THR A 257 -18.63 -7.45 -3.09
C THR A 257 -17.26 -6.83 -2.92
N PHE A 258 -16.29 -7.63 -2.49
CA PHE A 258 -14.91 -7.21 -2.34
C PHE A 258 -13.96 -8.33 -2.74
N ALA A 259 -13.01 -7.97 -3.61
CA ALA A 259 -11.82 -8.76 -3.88
C ALA A 259 -10.57 -7.98 -3.46
N ASP A 260 -9.62 -8.63 -2.82
CA ASP A 260 -8.41 -7.98 -2.30
C ASP A 260 -7.38 -7.63 -3.39
N ASP A 261 -6.22 -7.09 -2.99
CA ASP A 261 -5.14 -6.74 -3.90
C ASP A 261 -4.40 -7.96 -4.50
N ASN A 262 -4.68 -9.17 -4.02
CA ASN A 262 -4.30 -10.46 -4.65
C ASN A 262 -5.46 -11.05 -5.48
N ASN A 263 -6.50 -10.26 -5.80
CA ASN A 263 -7.62 -10.71 -6.61
C ASN A 263 -8.32 -11.96 -6.03
N GLN A 264 -8.34 -12.11 -4.69
CA GLN A 264 -9.11 -13.13 -3.98
C GLN A 264 -10.47 -12.55 -3.60
N PHE A 265 -11.57 -13.25 -3.89
CA PHE A 265 -12.92 -12.83 -3.54
C PHE A 265 -13.24 -13.17 -2.09
N ILE A 266 -13.21 -12.18 -1.19
CA ILE A 266 -13.21 -12.46 0.27
C ILE A 266 -14.42 -11.91 1.02
N TYR A 267 -15.33 -11.20 0.35
CA TYR A 267 -16.55 -10.72 1.00
C TYR A 267 -17.67 -10.41 0.00
N TYR A 268 -18.91 -10.70 0.42
CA TYR A 268 -20.12 -10.08 -0.10
C TYR A 268 -21.16 -9.89 1.00
N ASN A 269 -22.07 -8.93 0.85
CA ASN A 269 -23.19 -8.79 1.79
C ASN A 269 -24.28 -9.83 1.49
N HIS A 270 -24.30 -10.93 2.25
CA HIS A 270 -25.28 -12.00 2.10
C HIS A 270 -26.66 -11.57 2.63
N ASN A 271 -27.35 -10.74 1.84
CA ASN A 271 -28.64 -10.14 2.17
C ASN A 271 -29.86 -10.91 1.62
N ALA A 272 -29.63 -11.87 0.71
CA ALA A 272 -30.63 -12.74 0.11
C ALA A 272 -29.96 -14.02 -0.41
N ASP A 273 -30.76 -15.07 -0.65
CA ASP A 273 -30.29 -16.26 -1.36
C ASP A 273 -29.81 -15.88 -2.77
N GLY A 274 -28.77 -16.55 -3.28
CA GLY A 274 -28.13 -16.20 -4.57
C GLY A 274 -29.07 -16.10 -5.78
N ALA A 275 -30.19 -16.84 -5.79
CA ALA A 275 -31.21 -16.75 -6.85
C ALA A 275 -32.03 -15.44 -6.84
N HIS A 276 -32.01 -14.71 -5.73
CA HIS A 276 -32.73 -13.44 -5.54
C HIS A 276 -31.80 -12.22 -5.57
N MET A 277 -30.50 -12.45 -5.71
CA MET A 277 -29.50 -11.39 -5.85
C MET A 277 -29.44 -10.87 -7.30
N LEU A 278 -29.13 -9.59 -7.49
CA LEU A 278 -28.85 -8.94 -8.76
C LEU A 278 -27.60 -9.50 -9.43
N ALA A 279 -26.57 -9.78 -8.62
CA ALA A 279 -25.38 -10.55 -8.98
C ALA A 279 -25.29 -11.77 -8.07
N GLY A 280 -25.80 -12.91 -8.56
CA GLY A 280 -25.88 -14.16 -7.80
C GLY A 280 -24.54 -14.58 -7.19
N ARG A 281 -24.53 -14.73 -5.86
CA ARG A 281 -23.41 -15.27 -5.08
C ARG A 281 -23.88 -16.40 -4.18
N THR A 282 -22.98 -17.32 -3.87
CA THR A 282 -23.21 -18.38 -2.88
C THR A 282 -22.11 -18.36 -1.81
N PRO A 283 -22.40 -18.76 -0.56
CA PRO A 283 -21.43 -18.67 0.53
C PRO A 283 -20.11 -19.37 0.27
N ASP A 284 -20.14 -20.49 -0.45
CA ASP A 284 -18.98 -21.32 -0.80
C ASP A 284 -17.99 -20.63 -1.76
N GLN A 285 -18.38 -19.53 -2.41
CA GLN A 285 -17.48 -18.76 -3.27
C GLN A 285 -16.53 -17.86 -2.49
N VAL A 286 -16.84 -17.54 -1.22
CA VAL A 286 -15.98 -16.65 -0.44
C VAL A 286 -14.69 -17.37 -0.10
N GLY A 287 -13.58 -16.82 -0.56
CA GLY A 287 -12.26 -17.43 -0.53
C GLY A 287 -11.72 -17.65 -1.94
N ASP A 288 -12.58 -17.90 -2.93
CA ASP A 288 -12.14 -18.27 -4.28
C ASP A 288 -11.33 -17.17 -4.99
N PRO A 289 -10.40 -17.55 -5.89
CA PRO A 289 -9.78 -16.59 -6.79
C PRO A 289 -10.79 -16.02 -7.78
N LEU A 290 -10.54 -14.81 -8.28
CA LEU A 290 -11.46 -14.17 -9.24
C LEU A 290 -11.68 -15.00 -10.52
N SER A 291 -10.74 -15.86 -10.92
CA SER A 291 -10.89 -16.79 -12.05
C SER A 291 -11.95 -17.87 -11.82
N ALA A 292 -12.17 -18.30 -10.58
CA ALA A 292 -13.16 -19.33 -10.24
C ALA A 292 -14.59 -18.77 -10.13
N VAL A 293 -14.73 -17.49 -9.76
CA VAL A 293 -16.04 -16.83 -9.59
C VAL A 293 -16.53 -16.09 -10.84
N HIS A 294 -15.80 -16.19 -11.96
CA HIS A 294 -16.16 -15.62 -13.25
C HIS A 294 -16.14 -16.69 -14.36
N PRO A 295 -17.09 -16.66 -15.32
CA PRO A 295 -17.04 -17.56 -16.46
C PRO A 295 -15.90 -17.19 -17.42
N ASP A 296 -15.22 -18.19 -18.00
CA ASP A 296 -14.07 -18.01 -18.91
C ASP A 296 -14.25 -16.92 -19.98
N ARG A 297 -15.46 -16.78 -20.52
CA ARG A 297 -15.78 -15.81 -21.59
C ARG A 297 -15.61 -14.34 -21.20
N VAL A 298 -15.57 -14.01 -19.89
CA VAL A 298 -15.41 -12.64 -19.41
C VAL A 298 -14.04 -12.36 -18.79
N VAL A 299 -13.20 -13.38 -18.60
CA VAL A 299 -11.89 -13.29 -17.92
C VAL A 299 -11.04 -12.14 -18.48
N GLU A 300 -10.88 -12.06 -19.80
CA GLU A 300 -10.06 -10.99 -20.41
C GLU A 300 -10.64 -9.59 -20.17
N HIS A 301 -11.96 -9.45 -20.07
CA HIS A 301 -12.57 -8.18 -19.71
C HIS A 301 -12.35 -7.85 -18.24
N VAL A 302 -12.50 -8.83 -17.34
CA VAL A 302 -12.24 -8.65 -15.90
C VAL A 302 -10.80 -8.20 -15.68
N LYS A 303 -9.83 -8.81 -16.37
CA LYS A 303 -8.44 -8.37 -16.34
C LYS A 303 -8.24 -6.91 -16.76
N GLN A 304 -8.92 -6.43 -17.80
CA GLN A 304 -8.88 -5.02 -18.20
C GLN A 304 -9.42 -4.09 -17.10
N VAL A 305 -10.52 -4.49 -16.46
CA VAL A 305 -11.11 -3.74 -15.34
C VAL A 305 -10.15 -3.67 -14.15
N LEU A 306 -9.62 -4.82 -13.73
CA LEU A 306 -8.68 -4.90 -12.61
C LEU A 306 -7.41 -4.09 -12.90
N TYR A 307 -6.82 -4.24 -14.09
CA TYR A 307 -5.63 -3.50 -14.50
C TYR A 307 -5.87 -1.99 -14.47
N ALA A 308 -6.99 -1.51 -15.03
CA ALA A 308 -7.30 -0.08 -15.04
C ALA A 308 -7.47 0.48 -13.62
N LEU A 309 -8.09 -0.28 -12.73
CA LEU A 309 -8.31 0.09 -11.32
C LEU A 309 -6.99 0.05 -10.51
N ARG A 310 -6.17 -0.99 -10.71
CA ARG A 310 -4.89 -1.21 -10.03
C ARG A 310 -3.89 -0.12 -10.37
N THR A 311 -3.64 0.10 -11.65
CA THR A 311 -2.69 1.09 -12.18
C THR A 311 -3.17 2.53 -12.02
N GLY A 312 -4.46 2.74 -11.75
CA GLY A 312 -5.06 4.07 -11.63
C GLY A 312 -5.33 4.75 -12.96
N GLU A 313 -5.38 4.00 -14.08
CA GLU A 313 -5.99 4.48 -15.33
C GLU A 313 -7.44 4.92 -15.11
N SER A 314 -8.14 4.26 -14.18
CA SER A 314 -9.42 4.73 -13.63
C SER A 314 -9.54 4.41 -12.15
N ASP A 315 -10.26 5.25 -11.39
CA ASP A 315 -10.66 4.92 -10.02
C ASP A 315 -12.00 4.16 -9.97
N VAL A 316 -12.80 4.22 -11.05
CA VAL A 316 -14.11 3.57 -11.15
C VAL A 316 -14.32 3.01 -12.56
N VAL A 317 -14.86 1.79 -12.64
CA VAL A 317 -15.38 1.21 -13.87
C VAL A 317 -16.85 0.90 -13.64
N SER A 318 -17.73 1.34 -14.54
CA SER A 318 -19.17 1.14 -14.42
C SER A 318 -19.77 0.51 -15.66
N MET A 319 -20.56 -0.55 -15.51
CA MET A 319 -21.17 -1.25 -16.64
C MET A 319 -22.60 -1.73 -16.34
N PRO A 320 -23.49 -1.74 -17.34
CA PRO A 320 -24.78 -2.39 -17.21
C PRO A 320 -24.60 -3.92 -17.27
N ALA A 321 -25.29 -4.67 -16.40
CA ALA A 321 -25.26 -6.14 -16.42
C ALA A 321 -26.58 -6.76 -16.87
N GLN A 322 -27.71 -6.27 -16.36
CA GLN A 322 -29.04 -6.74 -16.72
C GLN A 322 -29.94 -5.53 -16.97
N THR A 323 -30.56 -5.47 -18.15
CA THR A 323 -31.42 -4.35 -18.53
C THR A 323 -32.75 -4.84 -19.08
N GLY A 324 -33.83 -4.26 -18.61
CA GLY A 324 -35.20 -4.55 -19.02
C GLY A 324 -36.12 -3.35 -18.80
N PRO A 325 -37.40 -3.42 -19.20
CA PRO A 325 -38.33 -2.28 -19.12
C PRO A 325 -38.53 -1.73 -17.70
N ASN A 326 -38.30 -2.57 -16.68
CA ASN A 326 -38.55 -2.24 -15.28
C ASN A 326 -37.30 -2.32 -14.39
N GLN A 327 -36.15 -2.70 -14.95
CA GLN A 327 -34.92 -2.96 -14.20
C GLN A 327 -33.71 -2.52 -15.02
N HIS A 328 -32.75 -1.86 -14.37
CA HIS A 328 -31.50 -1.46 -14.99
C HIS A 328 -30.39 -1.63 -13.95
N VAL A 329 -29.78 -2.81 -13.95
CA VAL A 329 -28.74 -3.18 -13.01
C VAL A 329 -27.40 -2.65 -13.50
N MET A 330 -26.77 -1.85 -12.64
CA MET A 330 -25.43 -1.31 -12.84
C MET A 330 -24.46 -1.95 -11.86
N HIS A 331 -23.29 -2.33 -12.37
CA HIS A 331 -22.14 -2.72 -11.58
C HIS A 331 -21.17 -1.52 -11.54
N TYR A 332 -20.74 -1.14 -10.34
CA TYR A 332 -19.73 -0.12 -10.10
C TYR A 332 -18.55 -0.75 -9.40
N TYR A 333 -17.47 -0.99 -10.14
CA TYR A 333 -16.19 -1.45 -9.59
C TYR A 333 -15.37 -0.23 -9.24
N ARG A 334 -14.91 -0.13 -8.01
CA ARG A 334 -14.11 0.99 -7.54
C ARG A 334 -12.81 0.49 -6.94
N ALA A 335 -11.72 1.15 -7.29
CA ALA A 335 -10.41 0.89 -6.70
C ALA A 335 -10.46 1.25 -5.22
N MET A 336 -10.24 0.27 -4.35
CA MET A 336 -9.98 0.54 -2.94
C MET A 336 -8.53 0.96 -2.82
N ARG A 337 -8.29 2.08 -2.14
CA ARG A 337 -6.96 2.57 -1.86
C ARG A 337 -6.79 2.89 -0.39
N ASP A 338 -5.61 2.62 0.16
CA ASP A 338 -5.31 3.00 1.54
C ASP A 338 -4.93 4.49 1.68
N GLU A 339 -4.56 4.91 2.90
CA GLU A 339 -4.12 6.29 3.21
C GLU A 339 -2.94 6.76 2.35
N ASN A 340 -2.19 5.83 1.76
CA ASN A 340 -1.04 6.10 0.90
C ASN A 340 -1.40 6.02 -0.60
N ARG A 341 -2.69 5.89 -0.93
CA ARG A 341 -3.23 5.67 -2.28
C ARG A 341 -2.79 4.34 -2.93
N ARG A 342 -2.28 3.39 -2.16
CA ARG A 342 -1.93 2.06 -2.68
C ARG A 342 -3.19 1.28 -2.97
N TYR A 343 -3.25 0.60 -4.12
CA TYR A 343 -4.37 -0.28 -4.46
C TYR A 343 -4.48 -1.41 -3.45
N ARG A 344 -5.66 -1.60 -2.86
CA ARG A 344 -5.99 -2.61 -1.83
C ARG A 344 -7.11 -3.56 -2.29
N GLY A 345 -7.34 -3.65 -3.59
CA GLY A 345 -8.41 -4.44 -4.18
C GLY A 345 -9.53 -3.61 -4.78
N VAL A 346 -10.63 -4.28 -5.09
CA VAL A 346 -11.81 -3.71 -5.74
C VAL A 346 -13.04 -3.97 -4.92
N ASN A 347 -13.78 -2.90 -4.61
CA ASN A 347 -15.15 -3.04 -4.13
C ASN A 347 -16.11 -2.89 -5.31
N GLU A 348 -17.10 -3.76 -5.34
CA GLU A 348 -18.18 -3.75 -6.33
C GLU A 348 -19.47 -3.30 -5.63
N LEU A 349 -20.21 -2.38 -6.26
CA LEU A 349 -21.60 -2.09 -5.93
C LEU A 349 -22.49 -2.49 -7.11
N VAL A 350 -23.41 -3.42 -6.88
CA VAL A 350 -24.43 -3.85 -7.82
C VAL A 350 -25.78 -3.29 -7.39
N ILE A 351 -26.43 -2.51 -8.25
CA ILE A 351 -27.67 -1.83 -7.88
C ILE A 351 -28.61 -1.69 -9.08
N ASP A 352 -29.91 -1.92 -8.85
CA ASP A 352 -30.95 -1.53 -9.80
C ASP A 352 -31.25 -0.02 -9.64
N ILE A 353 -30.91 0.76 -10.66
CA ILE A 353 -31.13 2.22 -10.63
C ILE A 353 -32.55 2.62 -11.04
N MET A 354 -33.37 1.70 -11.54
CA MET A 354 -34.71 2.03 -12.03
C MET A 354 -35.64 2.61 -10.96
N PRO A 355 -35.66 2.13 -9.69
CA PRO A 355 -36.46 2.76 -8.64
C PRO A 355 -36.09 4.22 -8.40
N ILE A 356 -34.79 4.54 -8.37
CA ILE A 356 -34.27 5.90 -8.20
C ILE A 356 -34.69 6.78 -9.38
N LEU A 357 -34.53 6.26 -10.60
CA LEU A 357 -34.92 6.96 -11.82
C LEU A 357 -36.43 7.22 -11.88
N LYS A 358 -37.25 6.21 -11.55
CA LYS A 358 -38.71 6.34 -11.48
C LYS A 358 -39.14 7.41 -10.48
N TYR A 359 -38.51 7.43 -9.29
CA TYR A 359 -38.76 8.48 -8.29
C TYR A 359 -38.42 9.87 -8.83
N TYR A 360 -37.23 10.02 -9.43
CA TYR A 360 -36.79 11.29 -10.00
C TYR A 360 -37.73 11.80 -11.10
N LEU A 361 -38.13 10.94 -12.04
CA LEU A 361 -39.05 11.30 -13.13
C LEU A 361 -40.43 11.69 -12.59
N ALA A 362 -40.95 10.96 -11.61
CA ALA A 362 -42.22 11.29 -10.96
C ALA A 362 -42.16 12.63 -10.21
N ALA A 363 -41.07 12.89 -9.49
CA ALA A 363 -40.89 14.12 -8.72
C ALA A 363 -40.71 15.37 -9.61
N THR A 364 -40.10 15.21 -10.78
CA THR A 364 -39.78 16.31 -11.69
C THR A 364 -40.79 16.49 -12.83
N GLY A 365 -41.66 15.51 -13.07
CA GLY A 365 -42.54 15.47 -14.25
C GLY A 365 -41.79 15.24 -15.57
N GLN A 366 -40.50 14.86 -15.50
CA GLN A 366 -39.69 14.56 -16.68
C GLN A 366 -40.01 13.16 -17.22
N LYS A 367 -39.62 12.92 -18.48
CA LYS A 367 -39.73 11.60 -19.13
C LYS A 367 -38.45 11.28 -19.88
N LEU A 368 -38.12 9.99 -19.95
CA LEU A 368 -37.04 9.51 -20.80
C LEU A 368 -37.49 9.55 -22.26
N VAL A 369 -36.64 10.09 -23.13
CA VAL A 369 -36.81 10.07 -24.58
C VAL A 369 -35.55 9.45 -25.16
N LYS A 370 -35.69 8.55 -26.13
CA LYS A 370 -34.54 7.95 -26.81
C LYS A 370 -33.79 9.06 -27.56
N ASP A 371 -32.52 9.20 -27.26
CA ASP A 371 -31.61 10.06 -28.00
C ASP A 371 -31.11 9.31 -29.24
N PRO A 372 -31.40 9.78 -30.47
CA PRO A 372 -30.92 9.13 -31.69
C PRO A 372 -29.41 9.27 -31.88
N ASP A 373 -28.78 10.24 -31.22
CA ASP A 373 -27.35 10.54 -31.35
C ASP A 373 -26.52 9.92 -30.21
N ALA A 374 -27.15 9.14 -29.33
CA ALA A 374 -26.47 8.48 -28.21
C ALA A 374 -25.39 7.50 -28.69
N VAL A 375 -24.16 7.73 -28.24
CA VAL A 375 -23.03 6.81 -28.41
C VAL A 375 -22.91 5.96 -27.15
N PRO A 376 -22.69 4.63 -27.26
CA PRO A 376 -22.43 3.80 -26.09
C PRO A 376 -21.26 4.35 -25.28
N MET A 377 -21.46 4.58 -23.98
CA MET A 377 -20.37 4.99 -23.10
C MET A 377 -19.40 3.84 -22.87
N SER A 378 -18.10 4.15 -22.87
CA SER A 378 -17.08 3.21 -22.41
C SER A 378 -17.31 2.88 -20.93
N PRO A 379 -17.25 1.59 -20.51
CA PRO A 379 -17.35 1.21 -19.11
C PRO A 379 -16.25 1.80 -18.24
N ILE A 380 -15.09 2.08 -18.84
CA ILE A 380 -13.92 2.65 -18.17
C ILE A 380 -13.99 4.16 -18.35
N THR A 381 -14.27 4.89 -17.27
CA THR A 381 -14.33 6.35 -17.30
C THR A 381 -12.93 6.90 -17.61
N GLY A 382 -12.75 7.54 -18.78
CA GLY A 382 -11.49 8.18 -19.17
C GLY A 382 -10.81 7.63 -20.43
N LEU A 383 -11.28 6.53 -21.01
CA LEU A 383 -10.88 6.09 -22.35
C LEU A 383 -12.01 6.34 -23.36
N ASP A 384 -11.74 7.16 -24.38
CA ASP A 384 -12.59 7.26 -25.57
C ASP A 384 -12.80 5.86 -26.15
N ALA A 385 -14.06 5.48 -26.43
CA ALA A 385 -14.47 4.15 -26.87
C ALA A 385 -13.95 3.71 -28.26
N VAL A 386 -12.91 4.37 -28.80
CA VAL A 386 -12.30 4.13 -30.10
C VAL A 386 -11.00 3.34 -30.02
N THR A 387 -10.91 2.34 -29.13
CA THR A 387 -9.89 1.28 -29.26
C THR A 387 -10.46 -0.07 -28.86
N GLY A 388 -11.25 -0.66 -29.77
CA GLY A 388 -11.34 -2.10 -30.02
C GLY A 388 -11.88 -3.02 -28.91
N ALA A 389 -13.18 -3.37 -28.98
CA ALA A 389 -13.66 -4.76 -28.99
C ALA A 389 -15.20 -4.82 -29.11
N SER A 390 -15.65 -5.47 -30.19
CA SER A 390 -16.94 -6.15 -30.42
C SER A 390 -18.27 -5.36 -30.43
N ALA A 391 -18.72 -5.13 -31.67
CA ALA A 391 -20.13 -5.09 -32.02
C ALA A 391 -20.81 -6.43 -31.70
N HIS A 392 -21.93 -6.40 -30.99
CA HIS A 392 -22.77 -7.57 -30.77
C HIS A 392 -23.45 -8.04 -32.07
N SER A 393 -23.21 -9.30 -32.43
CA SER A 393 -24.06 -10.07 -33.32
C SER A 393 -25.33 -10.51 -32.58
N THR A 394 -26.49 -10.14 -33.10
CA THR A 394 -27.79 -10.71 -32.71
C THR A 394 -28.02 -12.04 -33.45
N PRO A 395 -28.49 -13.12 -32.80
CA PRO A 395 -29.05 -14.25 -33.52
C PRO A 395 -30.50 -13.94 -33.92
N ALA A 396 -30.76 -13.79 -35.21
CA ALA A 396 -32.11 -13.79 -35.76
C ALA A 396 -32.45 -15.19 -36.26
N THR A 397 -33.54 -15.75 -35.74
CA THR A 397 -34.18 -16.99 -36.18
C THR A 397 -34.77 -16.84 -37.58
N ASP A 398 -34.65 -17.92 -38.37
CA ASP A 398 -35.08 -18.10 -39.76
C ASP A 398 -36.46 -17.54 -40.14
N ALA A 399 -36.52 -16.87 -41.29
CA ALA A 399 -37.69 -16.83 -42.17
C ALA A 399 -37.26 -16.49 -43.62
N THR A 400 -37.12 -17.55 -44.41
CA THR A 400 -37.34 -17.70 -45.86
C THR A 400 -37.47 -16.48 -46.80
N SER A 401 -36.81 -16.64 -47.94
CA SER A 401 -37.26 -16.35 -49.32
C SER A 401 -36.74 -15.08 -50.01
N GLY A 402 -36.33 -15.28 -51.28
CA GLY A 402 -36.59 -14.30 -52.34
C GLY A 402 -35.38 -13.55 -52.89
N ALA A 403 -34.83 -14.07 -54.00
CA ALA A 403 -33.89 -13.41 -54.88
C ALA A 403 -34.37 -12.04 -55.42
N SER A 404 -33.44 -11.10 -55.65
CA SER A 404 -33.15 -10.56 -57.01
C SER A 404 -32.17 -9.37 -56.99
N ALA A 405 -31.48 -9.25 -58.13
CA ALA A 405 -30.34 -8.40 -58.45
C ALA A 405 -30.63 -6.90 -58.60
N SER A 406 -29.57 -6.07 -58.55
CA SER A 406 -29.19 -5.18 -59.67
C SER A 406 -27.84 -4.45 -59.45
N LYS A 407 -27.17 -4.18 -60.57
CA LYS A 407 -25.83 -3.59 -60.79
C LYS A 407 -25.76 -2.07 -60.55
N SER A 408 -24.54 -1.55 -60.34
CA SER A 408 -23.87 -0.40 -61.04
C SER A 408 -22.51 -0.13 -60.35
N ALA A 409 -21.34 -0.52 -60.88
CA ALA A 409 -20.44 0.17 -61.84
C ALA A 409 -19.91 1.56 -61.40
N GLU A 410 -18.63 1.68 -61.01
CA GLU A 410 -17.55 2.40 -61.74
C GLU A 410 -16.17 2.39 -61.01
N LYS A 411 -15.14 2.88 -61.73
CA LYS A 411 -13.71 2.49 -61.81
C LYS A 411 -12.70 3.12 -60.80
N PRO A 412 -11.43 2.64 -60.77
CA PRO A 412 -10.40 2.98 -59.77
C PRO A 412 -9.35 4.03 -60.24
N VAL A 413 -8.60 4.62 -59.30
CA VAL A 413 -7.40 5.43 -59.57
C VAL A 413 -6.22 5.07 -58.66
N GLU A 414 -5.05 5.08 -59.29
CA GLU A 414 -3.65 4.76 -58.99
C GLU A 414 -3.02 5.09 -57.62
N LYS A 415 -1.99 4.28 -57.29
CA LYS A 415 -0.83 4.58 -56.43
C LYS A 415 0.43 4.75 -57.29
N PRO A 416 1.43 5.53 -56.85
CA PRO A 416 2.82 5.31 -57.23
C PRO A 416 3.64 4.62 -56.12
N ALA A 417 4.67 3.93 -56.58
CA ALA A 417 5.64 3.12 -55.85
C ALA A 417 6.88 3.92 -55.39
N THR A 418 7.64 3.38 -54.45
CA THR A 418 9.05 3.71 -54.23
C THR A 418 9.87 2.44 -53.98
N ASP A 419 11.02 2.39 -54.65
CA ASP A 419 11.95 1.27 -54.84
C ASP A 419 12.94 1.04 -53.70
N ALA A 420 13.72 -0.03 -53.86
CA ALA A 420 14.51 -0.74 -52.86
C ALA A 420 16.02 -0.42 -52.82
N THR A 421 16.67 -1.06 -51.82
CA THR A 421 18.11 -1.46 -51.71
C THR A 421 19.11 -0.36 -51.30
N SER A 422 20.12 -0.59 -50.47
CA SER A 422 21.15 -1.66 -50.31
C SER A 422 21.71 -1.57 -48.87
N GLY A 423 22.51 -2.46 -48.25
CA GLY A 423 23.40 -3.57 -48.62
C GLY A 423 24.51 -3.64 -47.53
N ALA A 424 24.83 -4.84 -47.04
CA ALA A 424 25.65 -5.13 -45.85
C ALA A 424 27.19 -5.04 -46.04
N SER A 425 27.97 -5.01 -44.93
CA SER A 425 29.04 -5.99 -44.57
C SER A 425 30.06 -5.48 -43.51
N GLU A 426 30.82 -6.41 -42.94
CA GLU A 426 31.46 -6.50 -41.62
C GLU A 426 32.91 -5.94 -41.43
N SER A 427 33.32 -5.86 -40.15
CA SER A 427 34.57 -6.42 -39.55
C SER A 427 35.71 -5.50 -39.03
N SER A 428 36.07 -5.78 -37.77
CA SER A 428 37.43 -5.96 -37.17
C SER A 428 38.23 -4.83 -36.46
N SER A 429 38.63 -5.21 -35.22
CA SER A 429 39.95 -5.11 -34.53
C SER A 429 40.42 -3.87 -33.73
N GLU A 430 40.61 -4.13 -32.42
CA GLU A 430 41.80 -3.96 -31.55
C GLU A 430 42.36 -2.60 -31.07
N ALA A 431 42.64 -2.63 -29.74
CA ALA A 431 43.81 -2.14 -28.98
C ALA A 431 43.87 -0.70 -28.41
N ALA A 432 44.09 -0.65 -27.08
CA ALA A 432 44.64 0.47 -26.30
C ALA A 432 46.19 0.52 -26.41
N PRO A 433 46.89 1.59 -25.94
CA PRO A 433 47.32 1.66 -24.53
C PRO A 433 47.53 3.08 -23.90
N ALA A 434 47.68 3.06 -22.55
CA ALA A 434 48.47 3.87 -21.56
C ALA A 434 49.37 5.06 -22.02
N ALA A 435 49.91 5.99 -21.20
CA ALA A 435 49.83 6.53 -19.84
C ALA A 435 50.93 7.64 -19.75
N ALA A 436 50.85 8.62 -18.81
CA ALA A 436 51.95 9.42 -18.19
C ALA A 436 51.35 10.69 -17.51
N GLU A 437 51.28 10.83 -16.18
CA GLU A 437 52.29 11.22 -15.17
C GLU A 437 52.15 12.71 -14.70
N GLU A 438 51.60 12.89 -13.49
CA GLU A 438 52.04 13.70 -12.30
C GLU A 438 52.47 15.19 -12.43
N PRO A 439 52.44 16.07 -11.38
CA PRO A 439 52.25 15.79 -9.94
C PRO A 439 51.31 16.77 -9.14
N VAL A 440 51.23 16.42 -7.85
CA VAL A 440 50.59 16.96 -6.62
C VAL A 440 50.80 18.45 -6.29
N ASP A 441 49.80 19.12 -5.69
CA ASP A 441 49.98 20.00 -4.49
C ASP A 441 48.66 20.28 -3.71
N THR A 442 48.83 20.83 -2.52
CA THR A 442 48.12 20.64 -1.25
C THR A 442 47.23 21.82 -0.80
N ASP A 443 46.50 21.59 0.31
CA ASP A 443 45.94 22.56 1.27
C ASP A 443 44.66 23.38 0.96
N ALA A 444 43.59 22.95 1.65
CA ALA A 444 42.91 23.65 2.74
C ALA A 444 42.24 25.04 2.52
N LEU A 445 40.94 25.02 2.83
CA LEU A 445 40.22 25.94 3.73
C LEU A 445 39.77 27.34 3.27
N THR A 446 38.49 27.57 3.54
CA THR A 446 37.81 28.80 3.97
C THR A 446 37.31 29.79 2.92
N GLY A 447 35.99 30.02 2.97
CA GLY A 447 35.30 31.11 2.31
C GLY A 447 33.99 31.40 3.03
N ALA A 448 34.07 32.13 4.14
CA ALA A 448 32.95 32.90 4.67
C ALA A 448 32.86 34.22 3.90
N SER A 449 31.65 34.66 3.55
CA SER A 449 31.38 36.06 3.19
C SER A 449 29.92 36.40 3.45
N GLU A 450 29.73 37.61 3.94
CA GLU A 450 28.58 38.19 4.61
C GLU A 450 27.46 38.69 3.68
N GLU A 451 26.30 38.86 4.32
CA GLU A 451 25.28 39.92 4.19
C GLU A 451 24.72 40.36 2.83
N THR A 452 23.38 40.32 2.75
CA THR A 452 22.60 41.50 2.32
C THR A 452 21.25 41.52 3.04
N THR A 453 21.07 42.59 3.81
CA THR A 453 19.85 43.04 4.47
C THR A 453 18.77 43.47 3.49
N THR A 454 17.50 43.16 3.77
CA THR A 454 16.41 44.15 3.58
C THR A 454 15.36 44.01 4.69
N ASP A 455 14.98 45.18 5.20
CA ASP A 455 14.06 45.48 6.30
C ASP A 455 12.67 44.86 6.16
N TYR A 456 12.05 44.52 7.31
CA TYR A 456 10.67 44.91 7.59
C TYR A 456 10.48 45.04 9.11
N THR A 457 10.15 46.26 9.54
CA THR A 457 9.85 46.65 10.92
C THR A 457 8.44 46.21 11.33
N ALA A 458 8.32 45.84 12.60
CA ALA A 458 7.10 45.43 13.27
C ALA A 458 6.18 46.60 13.61
N THR A 459 4.87 46.32 13.71
CA THR A 459 4.00 46.94 14.71
C THR A 459 3.15 45.87 15.38
N GLU A 460 3.18 45.88 16.71
CA GLU A 460 2.43 45.05 17.65
C GLU A 460 0.95 45.46 17.67
N ASP A 461 0.01 44.51 17.81
CA ASP A 461 -0.94 44.42 18.94
C ASP A 461 -1.92 43.24 18.75
N SER A 462 -1.95 42.30 19.70
CA SER A 462 -3.17 41.69 20.27
C SER A 462 -2.84 40.48 21.15
N ALA A 463 -3.27 40.59 22.40
CA ALA A 463 -3.07 39.65 23.50
C ALA A 463 -3.77 38.27 23.31
N PRO A 464 -3.29 37.20 23.99
CA PRO A 464 -3.83 35.86 23.85
C PRO A 464 -5.16 35.63 24.61
N ALA A 465 -6.01 34.81 23.99
CA ALA A 465 -7.33 34.42 24.49
C ALA A 465 -7.27 33.55 25.77
N LYS A 466 -8.19 33.83 26.70
CA LYS A 466 -8.42 33.08 27.95
C LYS A 466 -8.93 31.66 27.68
N GLN A 467 -8.42 30.70 28.44
CA GLN A 467 -9.00 29.36 28.63
C GLN A 467 -10.36 29.45 29.35
N PRO A 468 -11.35 28.60 29.02
CA PRO A 468 -12.60 28.55 29.76
C PRO A 468 -12.46 27.75 31.08
N GLU A 469 -13.00 28.33 32.16
CA GLU A 469 -13.08 27.76 33.51
C GLU A 469 -13.99 26.50 33.56
N VAL A 470 -13.52 25.48 34.28
CA VAL A 470 -14.28 24.28 34.64
C VAL A 470 -15.21 24.62 35.82
N LYS A 471 -16.51 24.38 35.65
CA LYS A 471 -17.51 24.45 36.74
C LYS A 471 -17.39 23.22 37.65
N PRO A 472 -17.52 23.35 38.99
CA PRO A 472 -17.57 22.21 39.89
C PRO A 472 -18.95 21.51 39.85
N GLU A 473 -18.94 20.18 40.00
CA GLU A 473 -20.11 19.31 40.19
C GLU A 473 -20.91 19.69 41.45
N PRO A 474 -22.25 19.53 41.46
CA PRO A 474 -23.02 19.61 42.70
C PRO A 474 -23.09 18.25 43.40
N GLU A 475 -22.90 18.31 44.73
CA GLU A 475 -23.05 17.21 45.68
C GLU A 475 -24.45 16.56 45.64
N ALA A 476 -24.45 15.26 45.94
CA ALA A 476 -25.61 14.41 46.10
C ALA A 476 -26.56 14.92 47.19
N THR A 477 -27.86 14.98 46.88
CA THR A 477 -28.91 15.00 47.89
C THR A 477 -29.88 13.85 47.63
N ASP A 478 -30.06 13.11 48.70
CA ASP A 478 -30.91 11.94 48.89
C ASP A 478 -32.36 12.41 49.07
N THR A 479 -33.29 11.97 48.21
CA THR A 479 -34.72 11.83 48.59
C THR A 479 -35.43 10.80 47.73
N ASP A 480 -36.00 9.85 48.47
CA ASP A 480 -37.00 8.83 48.19
C ASP A 480 -38.28 9.32 47.48
N ALA A 481 -39.07 8.32 47.02
CA ALA A 481 -40.51 8.34 46.73
C ALA A 481 -41.00 8.44 45.26
N THR A 482 -41.26 7.25 44.70
CA THR A 482 -42.54 6.75 44.11
C THR A 482 -43.26 7.45 42.94
N THR A 483 -43.66 6.56 42.00
CA THR A 483 -44.90 6.49 41.19
C THR A 483 -45.08 7.37 39.95
N GLY A 484 -45.49 6.72 38.84
CA GLY A 484 -46.26 7.38 37.79
C GLY A 484 -46.07 6.82 36.38
N ALA A 485 -46.86 5.81 36.02
CA ALA A 485 -47.09 5.42 34.63
C ALA A 485 -47.91 6.48 33.88
N SER A 486 -47.62 6.71 32.59
CA SER A 486 -48.66 6.93 31.56
C SER A 486 -48.06 6.96 30.15
N GLN A 487 -48.80 6.31 29.27
CA GLN A 487 -48.73 6.29 27.82
C GLN A 487 -48.81 7.67 27.16
N SER A 488 -48.18 7.80 25.99
CA SER A 488 -48.80 8.26 24.72
C SER A 488 -47.88 7.97 23.56
#